data_AF-A0A8T0Y7V8-F1
#
_entry.id   AF-A0A8T0Y7V8-F1
#
_cell.length_a   1.000
_cell.length_b   1.000
_cell.length_c   1.000
_cell.angle_alpha   90.00
_cell.angle_beta   90.00
_cell.angle_gamma   90.00
#
_symmetry.space_group_name_H-M   'P 1'
#
loop_
_entity.id
_entity.type
_entity.pdbx_description
1 polymer ?
#
loop_
_entity_poly.entity_id
_entity_poly.type
_entity_poly.pdbx_seq_one_letter_code
_entity_poly.pdbx_strand_id
1 'polypeptide(L)'
;MPCGRLTTVEAYDGIIDDIKADKVFGFLECDIRTPGHLKDYFSEMTPIFKNVLIDCTDESVIGKHMLDYNQSRTSNRSKPARKLIGSYFGEKILIYTPLLKWYLSHGMEITKTYCFIKASSHKAFAPFMEAVSNARREGDVDKSKAMIAEMMKLVGNSAFGRSGMDMSKHKEVKYESNDKAIKCKIEHFTFHGLEELNDACEITMKKRRLNNKNPIHLSIAIY
;
A
#
# COMPACT_ATOMS: atom_id res chain seq x y z
N MET A 1 15.12 0.13 -7.57
CA MET A 1 14.41 0.12 -6.26
C MET A 1 15.02 1.10 -5.24
N PRO A 2 14.22 1.65 -4.30
CA PRO A 2 14.69 2.46 -3.17
C PRO A 2 15.53 1.65 -2.18
N CYS A 3 16.68 2.20 -1.83
CA CYS A 3 17.69 1.59 -0.96
C CYS A 3 18.37 2.65 -0.09
N GLY A 4 19.12 2.18 0.90
CA GLY A 4 19.88 3.02 1.82
C GLY A 4 19.00 3.70 2.87
N ARG A 5 19.60 4.63 3.61
CA ARG A 5 18.88 5.44 4.61
C ARG A 5 18.02 6.47 3.89
N LEU A 6 16.71 6.38 4.10
CA LEU A 6 15.76 7.37 3.60
C LEU A 6 15.89 8.66 4.42
N THR A 7 15.99 9.79 3.73
CA THR A 7 16.09 11.11 4.36
C THR A 7 15.09 12.06 3.72
N THR A 8 14.28 12.71 4.55
CA THR A 8 13.35 13.74 4.11
C THR A 8 14.07 15.08 3.98
N VAL A 9 13.86 15.75 2.87
CA VAL A 9 14.29 17.13 2.60
C VAL A 9 13.09 17.94 2.11
N GLU A 10 13.16 19.26 2.22
CA GLU A 10 12.16 20.14 1.59
C GLU A 10 12.23 20.00 0.07
N ALA A 11 11.07 20.10 -0.59
CA ALA A 11 11.04 20.18 -2.04
C ALA A 11 11.60 21.55 -2.47
N TYR A 12 12.52 21.55 -3.43
CA TYR A 12 13.21 22.74 -3.91
C TYR A 12 12.84 23.06 -5.36
N ASP A 13 13.07 24.31 -5.78
CA ASP A 13 12.84 24.74 -7.15
C ASP A 13 13.71 23.95 -8.13
N GLY A 14 13.10 23.36 -9.16
CA GLY A 14 13.80 22.50 -10.13
C GLY A 14 13.82 21.01 -9.77
N ILE A 15 13.27 20.60 -8.62
CA ILE A 15 13.21 19.18 -8.25
C ILE A 15 12.50 18.31 -9.29
N ILE A 16 11.49 18.86 -9.98
CA ILE A 16 10.77 18.16 -11.06
C ILE A 16 11.69 17.88 -12.25
N ASP A 17 12.53 18.84 -12.60
CA ASP A 17 13.48 18.69 -13.72
C ASP A 17 14.59 17.72 -13.34
N ASP A 18 15.05 17.74 -12.09
CA ASP A 18 16.00 16.76 -11.59
C ASP A 18 15.42 15.34 -11.57
N ILE A 19 14.13 15.17 -11.26
CA ILE A 19 13.43 13.88 -11.36
C ILE A 19 13.33 13.43 -12.82
N LYS A 20 12.95 14.33 -13.75
CA LYS A 20 12.88 14.02 -15.18
C LYS A 20 14.25 13.62 -15.75
N ALA A 21 15.31 14.27 -15.28
CA ALA A 21 16.70 14.03 -15.69
C ALA A 21 17.39 12.89 -14.90
N ASP A 22 16.67 12.14 -14.07
CA ASP A 22 17.20 11.05 -13.22
C ASP A 22 18.35 11.46 -12.28
N LYS A 23 18.47 12.75 -11.95
CA LYS A 23 19.50 13.27 -11.03
C LYS A 23 19.16 12.99 -9.56
N VAL A 24 17.87 12.88 -9.25
CA VAL A 24 17.39 12.53 -7.91
C VAL A 24 16.47 11.32 -7.98
N PHE A 25 16.46 10.56 -6.90
CA PHE A 25 15.70 9.32 -6.81
C PHE A 25 15.12 9.18 -5.40
N GLY A 26 13.89 8.66 -5.35
CA GLY A 26 13.12 8.58 -4.11
C GLY A 26 11.65 8.83 -4.33
N PHE A 27 11.05 9.68 -3.48
CA PHE A 27 9.62 9.95 -3.46
C PHE A 27 9.34 11.43 -3.30
N LEU A 28 8.42 11.95 -4.11
CA LEU A 28 7.96 13.33 -3.98
C LEU A 28 6.56 13.33 -3.38
N GLU A 29 6.34 14.12 -2.34
CA GLU A 29 5.01 14.48 -1.87
C GLU A 29 4.53 15.71 -2.64
N CYS A 30 3.44 15.56 -3.39
CA CYS A 30 2.93 16.61 -4.27
C CYS A 30 1.41 16.54 -4.45
N ASP A 31 0.85 17.63 -4.95
CA ASP A 31 -0.47 17.65 -5.58
C ASP A 31 -0.29 17.40 -7.09
N ILE A 32 -1.09 16.51 -7.66
CA ILE A 32 -1.02 16.13 -9.07
C ILE A 32 -2.43 16.05 -9.67
N ARG A 33 -2.58 16.43 -10.94
CA ARG A 33 -3.85 16.34 -11.67
C ARG A 33 -3.68 15.90 -13.12
N THR A 34 -4.71 15.27 -13.65
CA THR A 34 -4.91 15.03 -15.08
C THR A 34 -5.55 16.28 -15.69
N PRO A 35 -4.91 16.92 -16.68
CA PRO A 35 -5.49 18.09 -17.33
C PRO A 35 -6.75 17.72 -18.12
N GLY A 36 -7.63 18.71 -18.33
CA GLY A 36 -8.96 18.49 -18.91
C GLY A 36 -8.94 17.75 -20.25
N HIS A 37 -8.01 18.10 -21.14
CA HIS A 37 -7.90 17.49 -22.47
C HIS A 37 -7.45 16.02 -22.47
N LEU A 38 -6.94 15.49 -21.34
CA LEU A 38 -6.57 14.08 -21.20
C LEU A 38 -7.62 13.25 -20.45
N LYS A 39 -8.70 13.85 -19.95
CA LYS A 39 -9.72 13.11 -19.22
C LYS A 39 -10.42 12.07 -20.09
N ASP A 40 -10.68 12.40 -21.36
CA ASP A 40 -11.31 11.46 -22.29
C ASP A 40 -10.40 10.25 -22.57
N TYR A 41 -9.09 10.49 -22.72
CA TYR A 41 -8.09 9.41 -22.88
C TYR A 41 -8.03 8.49 -21.65
N PHE A 42 -8.11 9.05 -20.45
CA PHE A 42 -8.09 8.30 -19.19
C PHE A 42 -9.49 7.97 -18.64
N SER A 43 -10.53 8.03 -19.47
CA SER A 43 -11.92 7.85 -19.03
C SER A 43 -12.22 6.43 -18.56
N GLU A 44 -11.58 5.43 -19.17
CA GLU A 44 -11.69 4.02 -18.77
C GLU A 44 -11.06 3.79 -17.39
N MET A 45 -9.86 4.33 -17.17
CA MET A 45 -9.14 4.18 -15.91
C MET A 45 -8.38 5.45 -15.58
N THR A 46 -8.87 6.14 -14.57
CA THR A 46 -8.23 7.35 -14.04
C THR A 46 -6.85 7.02 -13.45
N PRO A 47 -5.81 7.82 -13.76
CA PRO A 47 -4.42 7.38 -13.55
C PRO A 47 -3.95 7.52 -12.11
N ILE A 48 -4.54 8.42 -11.32
CA ILE A 48 -4.04 8.75 -9.98
C ILE A 48 -4.79 7.93 -8.93
N PHE A 49 -4.14 6.92 -8.36
CA PHE A 49 -4.71 6.13 -7.28
C PHE A 49 -4.51 6.79 -5.92
N LYS A 50 -5.60 6.95 -5.16
CA LYS A 50 -5.55 7.50 -3.79
C LYS A 50 -6.40 6.67 -2.84
N ASN A 51 -5.90 6.52 -1.62
CA ASN A 51 -6.64 5.88 -0.53
C ASN A 51 -7.33 6.98 0.27
N VAL A 52 -8.66 7.10 0.15
CA VAL A 52 -9.45 8.16 0.78
C VAL A 52 -10.66 7.57 1.50
N LEU A 53 -11.15 8.30 2.51
CA LEU A 53 -12.44 7.98 3.11
C LEU A 53 -13.53 8.33 2.10
N ILE A 54 -14.31 7.33 1.70
CA ILE A 54 -15.50 7.51 0.88
C ILE A 54 -16.70 7.46 1.81
N ASP A 55 -17.32 8.61 2.03
CA ASP A 55 -18.61 8.68 2.71
C ASP A 55 -19.72 8.34 1.72
N CYS A 56 -20.30 7.15 1.87
CA CYS A 56 -21.40 6.70 1.00
C CYS A 56 -22.75 7.32 1.34
N THR A 57 -22.80 8.29 2.25
CA THR A 57 -23.98 9.09 2.61
C THR A 57 -23.93 10.51 2.08
N ASP A 58 -22.78 10.93 1.53
CA ASP A 58 -22.56 12.26 0.95
C ASP A 58 -22.72 12.23 -0.57
N GLU A 59 -23.72 12.95 -1.09
CA GLU A 59 -24.00 13.06 -2.52
C GLU A 59 -22.81 13.63 -3.31
N SER A 60 -22.06 14.58 -2.73
CA SER A 60 -20.94 15.23 -3.39
C SER A 60 -19.76 14.28 -3.64
N VAL A 61 -19.70 13.17 -2.90
CA VAL A 61 -18.62 12.17 -2.97
C VAL A 61 -18.95 11.05 -3.95
N ILE A 62 -20.17 10.50 -3.90
CA ILE A 62 -20.54 9.30 -4.68
C ILE A 62 -21.50 9.60 -5.84
N GLY A 63 -22.04 10.82 -5.91
CA GLY A 63 -23.04 11.23 -6.88
C GLY A 63 -24.44 10.72 -6.55
N LYS A 64 -25.44 11.41 -7.12
CA LYS A 64 -26.87 11.18 -6.86
C LYS A 64 -27.30 9.72 -7.07
N HIS A 65 -26.93 9.14 -8.20
CA HIS A 65 -27.29 7.76 -8.55
C HIS A 65 -26.81 6.74 -7.50
N MET A 66 -25.54 6.83 -7.08
CA MET A 66 -25.00 5.90 -6.09
C MET A 66 -25.57 6.14 -4.69
N LEU A 67 -25.90 7.39 -4.37
CA LEU A 67 -26.56 7.72 -3.10
C LEU A 67 -27.95 7.10 -3.03
N ASP A 68 -28.77 7.28 -4.07
CA ASP A 68 -30.12 6.73 -4.15
C ASP A 68 -30.06 5.18 -4.12
N TYR A 69 -29.12 4.59 -4.86
CA TYR A 69 -28.87 3.15 -4.82
C TYR A 69 -28.49 2.70 -3.40
N ASN A 70 -27.59 3.40 -2.71
CA ASN A 70 -27.21 3.04 -1.35
C ASN A 70 -28.40 3.14 -0.38
N GLN A 71 -29.21 4.19 -0.48
CA GLN A 71 -30.39 4.41 0.36
C GLN A 71 -31.44 3.30 0.22
N SER A 72 -31.65 2.79 -1.01
CA SER A 72 -32.60 1.71 -1.31
C SER A 72 -32.26 0.37 -0.66
N ARG A 73 -30.98 0.16 -0.27
CA ARG A 73 -30.51 -1.08 0.39
C ARG A 73 -30.91 -1.22 1.86
N THR A 74 -31.68 -0.27 2.41
CA THR A 74 -32.21 -0.28 3.80
C THR A 74 -31.18 -0.70 4.86
N SER A 75 -31.24 -1.95 5.36
CA SER A 75 -30.33 -2.48 6.40
C SER A 75 -28.92 -2.81 5.87
N ASN A 76 -28.76 -3.02 4.56
CA ASN A 76 -27.50 -3.36 3.90
C ASN A 76 -26.84 -2.15 3.23
N ARG A 77 -27.02 -0.96 3.82
CA ARG A 77 -26.36 0.27 3.41
C ARG A 77 -24.84 0.18 3.57
N SER A 78 -24.13 0.63 2.56
CA SER A 78 -22.69 0.85 2.61
C SER A 78 -22.38 1.96 3.61
N LYS A 79 -21.49 1.67 4.56
CA LYS A 79 -20.98 2.62 5.55
C LYS A 79 -19.75 3.36 5.00
N PRO A 80 -19.44 4.54 5.54
CA PRO A 80 -18.18 5.22 5.24
C PRO A 80 -16.99 4.29 5.46
N ALA A 81 -16.11 4.21 4.47
CA ALA A 81 -14.95 3.33 4.51
C ALA A 81 -13.80 3.93 3.72
N ARG A 82 -12.56 3.65 4.15
CA ARG A 82 -11.38 3.96 3.36
C ARG A 82 -11.31 3.02 2.17
N LYS A 83 -11.23 3.58 0.96
CA LYS A 83 -11.16 2.83 -0.30
C LYS A 83 -10.00 3.35 -1.12
N LEU A 84 -9.35 2.43 -1.84
CA LEU A 84 -8.45 2.79 -2.92
C LEU A 84 -9.30 3.08 -4.15
N ILE A 85 -9.19 4.29 -4.69
CA ILE A 85 -9.92 4.71 -5.89
C ILE A 85 -8.95 5.28 -6.92
N GLY A 86 -9.30 5.16 -8.20
CA GLY A 86 -8.73 6.00 -9.24
C GLY A 86 -9.34 7.40 -9.19
N SER A 87 -8.56 8.42 -9.53
CA SER A 87 -8.99 9.80 -9.59
C SER A 87 -8.21 10.57 -10.67
N TYR A 88 -8.78 11.69 -11.12
CA TYR A 88 -8.08 12.65 -11.96
C TYR A 88 -7.19 13.61 -11.16
N PHE A 89 -7.17 13.51 -9.83
CA PHE A 89 -6.33 14.34 -9.00
C PHE A 89 -5.96 13.64 -7.69
N GLY A 90 -4.80 13.99 -7.15
CA GLY A 90 -4.34 13.60 -5.83
C GLY A 90 -3.74 14.81 -5.12
N GLU A 91 -4.05 14.96 -3.85
CA GLU A 91 -3.50 16.02 -3.00
C GLU A 91 -2.61 15.38 -1.93
N LYS A 92 -1.46 15.98 -1.65
CA LYS A 92 -0.44 15.48 -0.71
C LYS A 92 -0.17 13.99 -0.87
N ILE A 93 -0.05 13.56 -2.13
CA ILE A 93 0.24 12.16 -2.46
C ILE A 93 1.75 11.97 -2.55
N LEU A 94 2.25 10.90 -1.91
CA LEU A 94 3.64 10.49 -1.99
C LEU A 94 3.85 9.56 -3.20
N ILE A 95 4.56 10.04 -4.22
CA ILE A 95 4.74 9.33 -5.50
C ILE A 95 6.21 8.95 -5.69
N TYR A 96 6.43 7.67 -6.01
CA TYR A 96 7.74 7.14 -6.38
C TYR A 96 8.23 7.76 -7.69
N THR A 97 9.47 8.23 -7.71
CA THR A 97 10.05 9.03 -8.80
C THR A 97 9.90 8.43 -10.21
N PRO A 98 10.14 7.13 -10.47
CA PRO A 98 9.84 6.52 -11.78
C PRO A 98 8.37 6.62 -12.21
N LEU A 99 7.43 6.40 -11.28
CA LEU A 99 6.00 6.55 -11.58
C LEU A 99 5.66 8.02 -11.85
N LEU A 100 6.22 8.94 -11.06
CA LEU A 100 6.02 10.37 -11.28
C LEU A 100 6.56 10.83 -12.62
N LYS A 101 7.74 10.36 -13.01
CA LYS A 101 8.34 10.63 -14.32
C LYS A 101 7.43 10.14 -15.45
N TRP A 102 6.86 8.94 -15.31
CA TRP A 102 5.87 8.43 -16.25
C TRP A 102 4.62 9.31 -16.29
N TYR A 103 4.09 9.75 -15.14
CA TYR A 103 2.95 10.67 -15.12
C TYR A 103 3.23 11.98 -15.86
N LEU A 104 4.39 12.58 -15.60
CA LEU A 104 4.80 13.83 -16.24
C LEU A 104 4.99 13.67 -17.75
N SER A 105 5.53 12.53 -18.21
CA SER A 105 5.70 12.26 -19.65
C SER A 105 4.36 12.02 -20.37
N HIS A 106 3.30 11.68 -19.63
CA HIS A 106 1.95 11.49 -20.14
C HIS A 106 1.04 12.70 -19.89
N GLY A 107 1.63 13.85 -19.53
CA GLY A 107 0.93 15.13 -19.47
C GLY A 107 0.23 15.44 -18.15
N MET A 108 0.41 14.63 -17.10
CA MET A 108 -0.10 14.98 -15.78
C MET A 108 0.68 16.17 -15.21
N GLU A 109 -0.01 17.02 -14.47
CA GLU A 109 0.52 18.28 -13.97
C GLU A 109 0.69 18.23 -12.46
N ILE A 110 1.85 18.63 -11.98
CA ILE A 110 2.08 18.88 -10.55
C ILE A 110 1.68 20.33 -10.28
N THR A 111 0.79 20.55 -9.32
CA THR A 111 0.32 21.89 -8.94
C THR A 111 1.03 22.42 -7.69
N LYS A 112 1.52 21.53 -6.84
CA LYS A 112 2.22 21.89 -5.60
C LYS A 112 3.16 20.78 -5.17
N THR A 113 4.31 21.14 -4.60
CA THR A 113 5.27 20.22 -3.96
C THR A 113 5.36 20.52 -2.47
N TYR A 114 5.71 19.51 -1.66
CA TYR A 114 5.80 19.63 -0.20
C TYR A 114 7.17 19.18 0.30
N CYS A 115 7.46 17.88 0.23
CA CYS A 115 8.72 17.32 0.66
C CYS A 115 9.21 16.24 -0.30
N PHE A 116 10.50 15.94 -0.22
CA PHE A 116 11.13 14.87 -0.98
C PHE A 116 11.83 13.89 -0.04
N ILE A 117 11.52 12.60 -0.20
CA ILE A 117 12.20 11.52 0.51
C ILE A 117 13.28 10.98 -0.42
N LYS A 118 14.53 11.37 -0.18
CA LYS A 118 15.68 10.90 -0.95
C LYS A 118 15.98 9.44 -0.62
N ALA A 119 16.22 8.65 -1.66
CA ALA A 119 16.67 7.27 -1.58
C ALA A 119 17.88 7.06 -2.51
N SER A 120 18.63 5.98 -2.27
CA SER A 120 19.61 5.49 -3.23
C SER A 120 18.92 4.52 -4.19
N SER A 121 19.26 4.60 -5.49
CA SER A 121 18.76 3.64 -6.48
C SER A 121 19.76 2.50 -6.64
N HIS A 122 19.35 1.30 -6.27
CA HIS A 122 20.14 0.08 -6.49
C HIS A 122 19.23 -1.05 -6.95
N LYS A 123 19.83 -2.18 -7.34
CA LYS A 123 19.15 -3.43 -7.71
C LYS A 123 19.64 -4.59 -6.83
N ALA A 124 19.57 -4.41 -5.52
CA ALA A 124 20.16 -5.35 -4.55
C ALA A 124 19.60 -6.79 -4.66
N PHE A 125 18.35 -6.93 -5.12
CA PHE A 125 17.69 -8.23 -5.30
C PHE A 125 17.70 -8.74 -6.74
N ALA A 126 18.48 -8.16 -7.65
CA ALA A 126 18.55 -8.63 -9.04
C ALA A 126 18.85 -10.14 -9.13
N PRO A 127 19.85 -10.70 -8.44
CA PRO A 127 20.11 -12.15 -8.52
C PRO A 127 18.94 -13.01 -8.05
N PHE A 128 18.24 -12.57 -7.00
CA PHE A 128 17.06 -13.27 -6.49
C PHE A 128 15.91 -13.25 -7.51
N MET A 129 15.60 -12.07 -8.06
CA MET A 129 14.52 -11.92 -9.04
C MET A 129 14.82 -12.60 -10.37
N GLU A 130 16.08 -12.62 -10.79
CA GLU A 130 16.54 -13.38 -11.95
C GLU A 130 16.38 -14.88 -11.72
N ALA A 131 16.74 -15.40 -10.54
CA ALA A 131 16.54 -16.81 -10.20
C ALA A 131 15.06 -17.20 -10.25
N VAL A 132 14.17 -16.39 -9.69
CA VAL A 132 12.71 -16.59 -9.77
C VAL A 132 12.23 -16.57 -11.22
N SER A 133 12.68 -15.59 -12.02
CA SER A 133 12.26 -15.43 -13.41
C SER A 133 12.77 -16.55 -14.30
N ASN A 134 14.00 -17.00 -14.09
CA ASN A 134 14.62 -18.11 -14.83
C ASN A 134 13.90 -19.42 -14.55
N ALA A 135 13.66 -19.75 -13.28
CA ALA A 135 12.93 -20.95 -12.90
C ALA A 135 11.51 -20.99 -13.50
N ARG A 136 10.84 -19.83 -13.59
CA ARG A 136 9.53 -19.72 -14.25
C ARG A 136 9.62 -19.99 -15.75
N ARG A 137 10.56 -19.34 -16.46
CA ARG A 137 10.78 -19.57 -17.89
C ARG A 137 11.12 -21.03 -18.19
N GLU A 138 11.92 -21.67 -17.35
CA GLU A 138 12.24 -23.09 -17.49
C GLU A 138 11.01 -23.98 -17.29
N GLY A 139 10.15 -23.70 -16.31
CA GLY A 139 8.90 -24.46 -16.12
C GLY A 139 7.87 -24.28 -17.23
N ASP A 140 7.87 -23.12 -17.91
CA ASP A 140 7.04 -22.89 -19.09
C ASP A 140 7.50 -23.74 -20.30
N VAL A 141 8.81 -24.01 -20.39
CA VAL A 141 9.41 -24.83 -21.47
C VAL A 141 9.34 -26.33 -21.13
N ASP A 142 9.63 -26.71 -19.88
CA ASP A 142 9.70 -28.09 -19.41
C ASP A 142 8.66 -28.35 -18.32
N LYS A 143 7.60 -29.08 -18.68
CA LYS A 143 6.50 -29.44 -17.77
C LYS A 143 6.95 -30.22 -16.53
N SER A 144 8.08 -30.94 -16.58
CA SER A 144 8.61 -31.64 -15.40
C SER A 144 9.07 -30.67 -14.31
N LYS A 145 9.40 -29.44 -14.67
CA LYS A 145 9.82 -28.35 -13.76
C LYS A 145 8.67 -27.45 -13.31
N ALA A 146 7.43 -27.73 -13.72
CA ALA A 146 6.27 -26.89 -13.38
C ALA A 146 6.09 -26.68 -11.86
N MET A 147 6.35 -27.73 -11.06
CA MET A 147 6.29 -27.63 -9.60
C MET A 147 7.32 -26.63 -9.05
N ILE A 148 8.55 -26.65 -9.58
CA ILE A 148 9.63 -25.73 -9.18
C ILE A 148 9.27 -24.30 -9.59
N ALA A 149 8.71 -24.10 -10.79
CA ALA A 149 8.27 -22.78 -11.25
C ALA A 149 7.19 -22.17 -10.35
N GLU A 150 6.17 -22.94 -9.98
CA GLU A 150 5.13 -22.47 -9.05
C GLU A 150 5.68 -22.22 -7.64
N MET A 151 6.60 -23.06 -7.15
CA MET A 151 7.29 -22.82 -5.89
C MET A 151 8.08 -21.50 -5.92
N MET A 152 8.86 -21.26 -6.98
CA MET A 152 9.68 -20.05 -7.11
C MET A 152 8.82 -18.79 -7.28
N LYS A 153 7.68 -18.88 -7.97
CA LYS A 153 6.67 -17.82 -8.03
C LYS A 153 6.11 -17.49 -6.64
N LEU A 154 5.79 -18.51 -5.84
CA LEU A 154 5.35 -18.30 -4.46
C LEU A 154 6.44 -17.65 -3.60
N VAL A 155 7.69 -18.10 -3.72
CA VAL A 155 8.85 -17.51 -3.03
C VAL A 155 9.04 -16.04 -3.42
N GLY A 156 8.98 -15.70 -4.71
CA GLY A 156 9.07 -14.32 -5.19
C GLY A 156 7.95 -13.41 -4.65
N ASN A 157 6.70 -13.86 -4.78
CA ASN A 157 5.53 -13.10 -4.32
C ASN A 157 5.52 -12.93 -2.78
N SER A 158 5.90 -13.97 -2.04
CA SER A 158 5.94 -13.93 -0.58
C SER A 158 7.03 -13.01 -0.05
N ALA A 159 8.19 -12.92 -0.71
CA ALA A 159 9.24 -11.96 -0.35
C ALA A 159 8.75 -10.51 -0.50
N PHE A 160 8.04 -10.20 -1.60
CA PHE A 160 7.41 -8.89 -1.80
C PHE A 160 6.36 -8.61 -0.71
N GLY A 161 5.43 -9.55 -0.51
CA GLY A 161 4.35 -9.42 0.48
C GLY A 161 4.88 -9.27 1.92
N ARG A 162 5.98 -9.98 2.25
CA ARG A 162 6.63 -9.86 3.56
C ARG A 162 7.23 -8.48 3.78
N SER A 163 7.81 -7.88 2.75
CA SER A 163 8.37 -6.54 2.82
C SER A 163 7.30 -5.50 3.13
N GLY A 164 6.12 -5.61 2.49
CA GLY A 164 5.00 -4.68 2.68
C GLY A 164 4.07 -5.01 3.85
N MET A 165 4.46 -5.95 4.71
CA MET A 165 3.61 -6.42 5.79
C MET A 165 3.34 -5.33 6.83
N ASP A 166 2.07 -5.00 7.00
CA ASP A 166 1.60 -4.08 8.02
C ASP A 166 1.63 -4.73 9.41
N MET A 167 2.77 -4.57 10.08
CA MET A 167 2.99 -5.12 11.42
C MET A 167 2.10 -4.45 12.49
N SER A 168 1.44 -3.32 12.20
CA SER A 168 0.54 -2.66 13.15
C SER A 168 -0.73 -3.44 13.44
N LYS A 169 -1.12 -4.32 12.52
CA LYS A 169 -2.26 -5.21 12.66
C LYS A 169 -1.94 -6.48 13.44
N HIS A 170 -0.67 -6.73 13.75
CA HIS A 170 -0.27 -7.92 14.51
C HIS A 170 -0.79 -7.86 15.94
N LYS A 171 -1.41 -8.95 16.36
CA LYS A 171 -1.94 -9.14 17.71
C LYS A 171 -1.08 -10.15 18.46
N GLU A 172 -1.27 -10.20 19.76
CA GLU A 172 -0.71 -11.22 20.65
C GLU A 172 -1.89 -12.00 21.23
N VAL A 173 -1.83 -13.33 21.13
CA VAL A 173 -2.85 -14.22 21.67
C VAL A 173 -2.33 -14.80 22.97
N LYS A 174 -3.18 -14.82 24.01
CA LYS A 174 -2.89 -15.40 25.32
C LYS A 174 -4.02 -16.32 25.71
N TYR A 175 -3.69 -17.44 26.34
CA TYR A 175 -4.67 -18.36 26.90
C TYR A 175 -4.66 -18.23 28.41
N GLU A 176 -5.84 -18.10 29.01
CA GLU A 176 -5.99 -17.95 30.45
C GLU A 176 -7.25 -18.67 30.93
N SER A 177 -7.15 -19.41 32.03
CA SER A 177 -8.28 -20.13 32.63
C SER A 177 -8.66 -19.57 34.00
N ASN A 178 -7.85 -18.68 34.57
CA ASN A 178 -8.16 -18.04 35.84
C ASN A 178 -9.04 -16.79 35.65
N ASP A 179 -10.23 -16.79 36.23
CA ASP A 179 -11.20 -15.67 36.16
C ASP A 179 -10.61 -14.30 36.51
N LYS A 180 -9.75 -14.23 37.54
CA LYS A 180 -9.16 -12.97 37.97
C LYS A 180 -8.15 -12.46 36.94
N ALA A 181 -7.36 -13.36 36.36
CA ALA A 181 -6.43 -13.03 35.29
C ALA A 181 -7.17 -12.63 34.01
N ILE A 182 -8.27 -13.32 33.65
CA ILE A 182 -9.13 -12.96 32.52
C ILE A 182 -9.66 -11.54 32.67
N LYS A 183 -10.29 -11.21 33.81
CA LYS A 183 -10.81 -9.85 34.09
C LYS A 183 -9.72 -8.79 33.96
N CYS A 184 -8.55 -9.04 34.56
CA CYS A 184 -7.41 -8.12 34.47
C CYS A 184 -6.95 -7.88 33.01
N LYS A 185 -7.01 -8.90 32.14
CA LYS A 185 -6.65 -8.76 30.72
C LYS A 185 -7.72 -8.02 29.92
N ILE A 186 -9.00 -8.22 30.20
CA ILE A 186 -10.11 -7.49 29.54
C ILE A 186 -10.04 -6.00 29.85
N GLU A 187 -9.75 -5.63 31.10
CA GLU A 187 -9.63 -4.24 31.54
C GLU A 187 -8.36 -3.55 31.00
N HIS A 188 -7.39 -4.31 30.51
CA HIS A 188 -6.15 -3.75 30.01
C HIS A 188 -6.40 -2.97 28.70
N PHE A 189 -5.83 -1.77 28.58
CA PHE A 189 -6.03 -0.87 27.43
C PHE A 189 -5.63 -1.43 26.05
N THR A 190 -4.88 -2.54 26.02
CA THR A 190 -4.53 -3.24 24.77
C THR A 190 -5.46 -4.40 24.45
N PHE A 191 -6.50 -4.65 25.24
CA PHE A 191 -7.50 -5.66 24.94
C PHE A 191 -8.12 -5.43 23.57
N HIS A 192 -8.35 -6.50 22.82
CA HIS A 192 -8.96 -6.44 21.50
C HIS A 192 -10.18 -7.35 21.36
N GLY A 193 -10.10 -8.56 21.91
CA GLY A 193 -11.18 -9.53 21.83
C GLY A 193 -10.91 -10.71 22.74
N LEU A 194 -11.97 -11.45 23.03
CA LEU A 194 -11.95 -12.68 23.81
C LEU A 194 -12.83 -13.70 23.10
N GLU A 195 -12.36 -14.94 23.07
CA GLU A 195 -13.12 -16.10 22.63
C GLU A 195 -13.11 -17.12 23.76
N GLU A 196 -14.30 -17.52 24.20
CA GLU A 196 -14.45 -18.53 25.23
C GLU A 196 -14.17 -19.90 24.64
N LEU A 197 -13.30 -20.65 25.30
CA LEU A 197 -13.04 -22.06 25.08
C LEU A 197 -13.63 -22.83 26.27
N ASN A 198 -13.70 -24.16 26.19
CA ASN A 198 -14.33 -24.98 27.23
C ASN A 198 -13.84 -24.65 28.64
N ASP A 199 -12.52 -24.76 28.88
CA ASP A 199 -11.92 -24.58 30.21
C ASP A 199 -10.99 -23.35 30.29
N ALA A 200 -11.00 -22.49 29.27
CA ALA A 200 -10.10 -21.34 29.16
C ALA A 200 -10.68 -20.26 28.26
N CYS A 201 -10.05 -19.09 28.23
CA CYS A 201 -10.34 -18.03 27.28
C CYS A 201 -9.12 -17.79 26.39
N GLU A 202 -9.35 -17.67 25.08
CA GLU A 202 -8.40 -17.07 24.16
C GLU A 202 -8.57 -15.55 24.18
N ILE A 203 -7.54 -14.84 24.65
CA ILE A 203 -7.56 -13.39 24.78
C ILE A 203 -6.63 -12.79 23.72
N THR A 204 -7.22 -12.03 22.82
CA THR A 204 -6.49 -11.29 21.79
C THR A 204 -6.16 -9.88 22.27
N MET A 205 -4.88 -9.52 22.20
CA MET A 205 -4.32 -8.26 22.65
C MET A 205 -3.62 -7.52 21.50
N LYS A 206 -3.73 -6.20 21.45
CA LYS A 206 -2.89 -5.33 20.60
C LYS A 206 -1.47 -5.28 21.16
N LYS A 207 -0.47 -5.14 20.28
CA LYS A 207 0.92 -4.96 20.70
C LYS A 207 1.19 -3.52 21.14
N ARG A 208 1.75 -3.34 22.34
CA ARG A 208 2.10 -2.00 22.87
C ARG A 208 3.27 -1.36 22.13
N ARG A 209 4.25 -2.16 21.71
CA ARG A 209 5.41 -1.71 20.93
C ARG A 209 5.54 -2.60 19.70
N LEU A 210 5.76 -1.96 18.56
CA LEU A 210 5.98 -2.65 17.30
C LEU A 210 7.43 -2.45 16.90
N ASN A 211 8.16 -3.55 16.77
CA ASN A 211 9.48 -3.52 16.17
C ASN A 211 9.34 -3.84 14.69
N ASN A 212 9.36 -2.82 13.83
CA ASN A 212 9.29 -3.02 12.39
C ASN A 212 10.66 -3.48 11.87
N LYS A 213 10.77 -4.78 11.61
CA LYS A 213 11.98 -5.40 11.07
C LYS A 213 11.98 -5.52 9.55
N ASN A 214 10.88 -5.16 8.90
CA ASN A 214 10.73 -5.32 7.46
C ASN A 214 11.11 -4.03 6.73
N PRO A 215 11.86 -4.12 5.62
CA PRO A 215 12.18 -2.96 4.78
C PRO A 215 10.97 -2.57 3.92
N ILE A 216 9.99 -1.87 4.51
CA ILE A 216 8.69 -1.56 3.88
C ILE A 216 8.78 -0.83 2.54
N HIS A 217 9.82 -0.04 2.31
CA HIS A 217 10.01 0.67 1.05
C HIS A 217 10.24 -0.26 -0.15
N LEU A 218 10.63 -1.52 0.11
CA LEU A 218 10.76 -2.54 -0.94
C LEU A 218 9.41 -2.94 -1.55
N SER A 219 8.31 -2.83 -0.81
CA SER A 219 6.98 -3.18 -1.33
C SER A 219 6.40 -2.12 -2.29
N ILE A 220 7.24 -1.22 -2.78
CA ILE A 220 6.88 -0.22 -3.80
C ILE A 220 7.48 -0.63 -5.14
N ALA A 221 8.75 -1.06 -5.15
CA ALA A 221 9.44 -1.53 -6.35
C ALA A 221 10.51 -2.55 -5.96
N ILE A 222 10.42 -3.76 -6.51
CA ILE A 222 11.44 -4.82 -6.41
C ILE A 222 12.00 -5.08 -7.81
N TYR A 223 12.58 -4.02 -8.41
CA TYR A 223 13.42 -4.05 -9.61
C TYR A 223 14.06 -2.66 -9.83
#